data_AF-A0AA35WU18-F1
#
_entry.id   AF-A0AA35WU18-F1
#
_cell.length_a   1.000
_cell.length_b   1.000
_cell.length_c   1.000
_cell.angle_alpha   90.00
_cell.angle_beta   90.00
_cell.angle_gamma   90.00
#
_symmetry.space_group_name_H-M   'P 1'
#
loop_
_entity.id
_entity.type
_entity.pdbx_description
1 polymer ?
#
loop_
_entity_poly.entity_id
_entity_poly.type
_entity_poly.pdbx_seq_one_letter_code
_entity_poly.pdbx_strand_id
1 'polypeptide(L)'
;MFKVLHSVLRCTETRSKALDFFQATLSLNSRRANLHVDRHVVSSDGFMLNLSVVMQKLCDKIKPSMVDPHYLYRPNSRLELTSSETRICCSSKWFTDTQSQLETRGVLSGQVKFPTECFLMTVHCVHLTWTTAIRHLRELRRELYQIRRNLRLGNVPSQVSQQLKGRESVLQKMVTNMEGLILEDTETLGLTMTFLCQLARWLCLQLAGPDEESPSLPLPESVPVEFAVVPEFFLEVIADFLIFAAQ
;
A
#
# COMPACT_ATOMS: atom_id res chain seq x y z
N MET A 1 -19.33 7.03 -1.79
CA MET A 1 -18.86 5.67 -1.41
C MET A 1 -18.56 5.55 0.09
N PHE A 2 -17.71 6.42 0.67
CA PHE A 2 -17.37 6.38 2.11
C PHE A 2 -18.58 6.26 3.06
N LYS A 3 -19.60 7.11 2.90
CA LYS A 3 -20.81 7.09 3.77
C LYS A 3 -21.50 5.74 3.81
N VAL A 4 -21.55 5.03 2.69
CA VAL A 4 -22.18 3.70 2.58
C VAL A 4 -21.37 2.67 3.35
N LEU A 5 -20.07 2.56 3.07
CA LEU A 5 -19.19 1.60 3.74
C LEU A 5 -19.05 1.90 5.24
N HIS A 6 -18.99 3.17 5.63
CA HIS A 6 -18.99 3.58 7.03
C HIS A 6 -20.28 3.15 7.75
N SER A 7 -21.44 3.23 7.11
CA SER A 7 -22.70 2.74 7.67
C SER A 7 -22.68 1.23 7.90
N VAL A 8 -22.13 0.47 6.96
CA VAL A 8 -21.97 -0.99 7.06
C VAL A 8 -20.99 -1.37 8.17
N LEU A 9 -19.90 -0.60 8.35
CA LEU A 9 -18.92 -0.84 9.42
C LEU A 9 -19.42 -0.43 10.81
N ARG A 10 -20.40 0.48 10.90
CA ARG A 10 -20.99 0.89 12.18
C ARG A 10 -21.82 -0.24 12.80
N CYS A 11 -22.51 -1.03 11.99
CA CYS A 11 -23.27 -2.18 12.47
C CYS A 11 -22.32 -3.35 12.80
N THR A 12 -22.43 -3.88 14.02
CA THR A 12 -21.58 -4.96 14.54
C THR A 12 -21.71 -6.25 13.74
N GLU A 13 -22.90 -6.57 13.28
CA GLU A 13 -23.20 -7.80 12.52
C GLU A 13 -22.59 -7.78 11.11
N THR A 14 -22.49 -6.60 10.49
CA THR A 14 -21.97 -6.43 9.14
C THR A 14 -20.51 -6.01 9.09
N ARG A 15 -19.94 -5.54 10.22
CA ARG A 15 -18.54 -5.11 10.31
C ARG A 15 -17.56 -6.20 9.91
N SER A 16 -17.73 -7.42 10.45
CA SER A 16 -16.84 -8.53 10.12
C SER A 16 -16.85 -8.82 8.61
N LYS A 17 -18.04 -8.91 8.01
CA LYS A 17 -18.20 -9.16 6.57
C LYS A 17 -17.59 -8.05 5.70
N ALA A 18 -17.66 -6.80 6.16
CA ALA A 18 -17.02 -5.69 5.46
C ALA A 18 -15.47 -5.76 5.53
N LEU A 19 -14.91 -6.20 6.67
CA LEU A 19 -13.47 -6.47 6.77
C LEU A 19 -13.06 -7.66 5.90
N ASP A 20 -13.87 -8.72 5.86
CA ASP A 20 -13.64 -9.88 4.99
C ASP A 20 -13.69 -9.48 3.50
N PHE A 21 -14.58 -8.56 3.13
CA PHE A 21 -14.61 -7.97 1.79
C PHE A 21 -13.32 -7.19 1.47
N PHE A 22 -12.81 -6.39 2.40
CA PHE A 22 -11.54 -5.69 2.21
C PHE A 22 -10.37 -6.68 2.06
N GLN A 23 -10.27 -7.68 2.93
CA GLN A 23 -9.28 -8.74 2.82
C GLN A 23 -9.33 -9.42 1.45
N ALA A 24 -10.50 -9.90 1.03
CA ALA A 24 -10.66 -10.58 -0.25
C ALA A 24 -10.29 -9.67 -1.43
N THR A 25 -10.66 -8.39 -1.36
CA THR A 25 -10.31 -7.41 -2.40
C THR A 25 -8.80 -7.21 -2.49
N LEU A 26 -8.11 -7.14 -1.35
CA LEU A 26 -6.66 -6.99 -1.30
C LEU A 26 -5.94 -8.26 -1.76
N SER A 27 -6.37 -9.45 -1.33
CA SER A 27 -5.72 -10.71 -1.71
C SER A 27 -5.83 -10.99 -3.21
N LEU A 28 -7.00 -10.73 -3.81
CA LEU A 28 -7.22 -10.81 -5.26
C LEU A 28 -6.37 -9.80 -6.06
N ASN A 29 -5.94 -8.72 -5.42
CA ASN A 29 -5.14 -7.67 -6.04
C ASN A 29 -3.66 -7.69 -5.64
N SER A 30 -3.20 -8.68 -4.86
CA SER A 30 -1.79 -8.84 -4.46
C SER A 30 -0.83 -8.81 -5.66
N ARG A 31 -1.22 -9.43 -6.78
CA ARG A 31 -0.43 -9.47 -8.03
C ARG A 31 -0.19 -8.10 -8.66
N ARG A 32 -0.91 -7.05 -8.24
CA ARG A 32 -0.63 -5.67 -8.69
C ARG A 32 0.78 -5.21 -8.30
N ALA A 33 1.32 -5.73 -7.20
CA ALA A 33 2.67 -5.39 -6.73
C ALA A 33 3.78 -5.96 -7.64
N ASN A 34 3.51 -7.01 -8.43
CA ASN A 34 4.48 -7.65 -9.31
C ASN A 34 5.06 -6.67 -10.35
N LEU A 35 6.32 -6.91 -10.74
CA LEU A 35 7.00 -6.14 -11.80
C LEU A 35 6.29 -6.23 -13.15
N HIS A 36 5.76 -7.41 -13.48
CA HIS A 36 4.96 -7.63 -14.68
C HIS A 36 3.56 -8.06 -14.28
N VAL A 37 2.67 -7.08 -14.19
CA VAL A 37 1.26 -7.30 -13.88
C VAL A 37 0.45 -7.49 -15.16
N ASP A 38 -0.33 -8.57 -15.22
CA ASP A 38 -1.41 -8.67 -16.19
C ASP A 38 -2.61 -7.84 -15.70
N ARG A 39 -2.90 -6.74 -16.40
CA ARG A 39 -3.96 -5.79 -16.02
C ARG A 39 -5.37 -6.33 -16.24
N HIS A 40 -5.53 -7.45 -16.95
CA HIS A 40 -6.84 -8.08 -17.19
C HIS A 40 -7.32 -8.92 -16.01
N VAL A 41 -6.42 -9.32 -15.11
CA VAL A 41 -6.73 -10.19 -13.97
C VAL A 41 -6.70 -9.46 -12.62
N VAL A 42 -6.45 -8.15 -12.63
CA VAL A 42 -6.44 -7.29 -11.44
C VAL A 42 -7.44 -6.14 -11.60
N SER A 43 -7.85 -5.53 -10.50
CA SER A 43 -8.71 -4.35 -10.53
C SER A 43 -8.02 -3.15 -11.18
N SER A 44 -8.79 -2.20 -11.70
CA SER A 44 -8.26 -0.98 -12.33
C SER A 44 -7.66 -0.01 -11.30
N ASP A 45 -6.79 0.89 -11.77
CA ASP A 45 -6.16 1.91 -10.94
C ASP A 45 -7.21 2.85 -10.29
N GLY A 46 -8.27 3.21 -11.04
CA GLY A 46 -9.36 4.03 -10.51
C GLY A 46 -10.21 3.33 -9.43
N PHE A 47 -10.41 2.02 -9.52
CA PHE A 47 -11.09 1.27 -8.45
C PHE A 47 -10.23 1.26 -7.18
N MET A 48 -8.95 0.92 -7.32
CA MET A 48 -8.01 0.84 -6.19
C MET A 48 -7.82 2.21 -5.52
N LEU A 49 -7.73 3.29 -6.30
CA LEU A 49 -7.63 4.64 -5.76
C LEU A 49 -8.87 5.01 -4.94
N ASN A 50 -10.07 4.78 -5.47
CA ASN A 50 -11.33 5.01 -4.75
C ASN A 50 -11.42 4.20 -3.45
N LEU A 51 -11.03 2.92 -3.50
CA LEU A 51 -10.99 2.07 -2.31
C LEU A 51 -10.00 2.61 -1.28
N SER A 52 -8.80 3.00 -1.71
CA SER A 52 -7.77 3.55 -0.85
C SER A 52 -8.24 4.82 -0.15
N VAL A 53 -8.93 5.73 -0.85
CA VAL A 53 -9.50 6.96 -0.28
C VAL A 53 -10.52 6.64 0.79
N VAL A 54 -11.39 5.65 0.55
CA VAL A 54 -12.37 5.24 1.56
C VAL A 54 -11.68 4.65 2.80
N MET A 55 -10.72 3.76 2.61
CA MET A 55 -10.00 3.11 3.71
C MET A 55 -9.16 4.11 4.53
N GLN A 56 -8.52 5.08 3.87
CA GLN A 56 -7.82 6.18 4.54
C GLN A 56 -8.79 7.07 5.34
N LYS A 57 -9.96 7.42 4.79
CA LYS A 57 -11.01 8.15 5.54
C LYS A 57 -11.53 7.37 6.75
N LEU A 58 -11.56 6.03 6.69
CA LEU A 58 -11.91 5.19 7.85
C LEU A 58 -10.83 5.23 8.95
N CYS A 59 -9.58 5.49 8.56
CA CYS A 59 -8.46 5.61 9.49
C CYS A 59 -8.29 7.00 10.11
N ASP A 60 -9.05 8.02 9.68
CA ASP A 60 -8.89 9.41 10.14
C ASP A 60 -8.97 9.58 11.67
N LYS A 61 -9.76 8.74 12.35
CA LYS A 61 -9.90 8.74 13.83
C LYS A 61 -9.06 7.69 14.53
N ILE A 62 -8.26 6.90 13.79
CA ILE A 62 -7.39 5.89 14.35
C ILE A 62 -6.06 6.55 14.73
N LYS A 63 -5.76 6.58 16.02
CA LYS A 63 -4.44 6.97 16.52
C LYS A 63 -3.45 5.81 16.32
N PRO A 64 -2.19 6.07 15.95
CA PRO A 64 -1.16 5.04 15.85
C PRO A 64 -1.04 4.15 17.10
N SER A 65 -1.21 4.72 18.29
CA SER A 65 -1.18 3.97 19.57
C SER A 65 -2.34 2.98 19.78
N MET A 66 -3.40 3.04 18.98
CA MET A 66 -4.51 2.08 19.03
C MET A 66 -4.26 0.82 18.21
N VAL A 67 -3.20 0.79 17.39
CA VAL A 67 -2.85 -0.33 16.52
C VAL A 67 -1.96 -1.30 17.30
N ASP A 68 -2.40 -2.55 17.41
CA ASP A 68 -1.67 -3.62 18.12
C ASP A 68 -0.31 -3.90 17.46
N PRO A 69 0.83 -3.66 18.15
CA PRO A 69 2.18 -3.95 17.65
C PRO A 69 2.39 -5.40 17.25
N HIS A 70 1.71 -6.33 17.92
CA HIS A 70 1.92 -7.77 17.73
C HIS A 70 1.01 -8.38 16.65
N TYR A 71 0.18 -7.57 15.98
CA TYR A 71 -0.78 -8.08 15.00
C TYR A 71 -0.12 -8.84 13.85
N LEU A 72 1.06 -8.39 13.40
CA LEU A 72 1.81 -9.01 12.31
C LEU A 72 2.29 -10.43 12.63
N TYR A 73 2.34 -10.81 13.91
CA TYR A 73 2.65 -12.18 14.34
C TYR A 73 1.41 -13.07 14.47
N ARG A 74 0.19 -12.53 14.33
CA ARG A 74 -1.02 -13.34 14.54
C ARG A 74 -1.25 -14.27 13.33
N PRO A 75 -1.41 -15.59 13.54
CA PRO A 75 -1.67 -16.53 12.45
C PRO A 75 -3.03 -16.29 11.79
N ASN A 76 -4.02 -15.79 12.54
CA ASN A 76 -5.37 -15.48 12.05
C ASN A 76 -5.51 -14.02 11.57
N SER A 77 -4.42 -13.41 11.09
CA SER A 77 -4.44 -12.06 10.54
C SER A 77 -5.21 -12.04 9.21
N ARG A 78 -6.09 -11.04 9.02
CA ARG A 78 -6.73 -10.76 7.73
C ARG A 78 -5.76 -10.13 6.73
N LEU A 79 -4.63 -9.62 7.23
CA LEU A 79 -3.54 -9.17 6.37
C LEU A 79 -2.76 -10.40 5.89
N GLU A 80 -3.15 -10.91 4.72
CA GLU A 80 -2.41 -11.96 4.02
C GLU A 80 -1.14 -11.35 3.43
N LEU A 81 -0.03 -11.48 4.16
CA LEU A 81 1.30 -11.22 3.64
C LEU A 81 1.80 -12.48 2.93
N THR A 82 2.21 -12.35 1.68
CA THR A 82 2.79 -13.48 0.93
C THR A 82 4.05 -13.96 1.65
N SER A 83 4.33 -15.26 1.61
CA SER A 83 5.57 -15.82 2.21
C SER A 83 6.87 -15.22 1.64
N SER A 84 6.79 -14.61 0.46
CA SER A 84 7.89 -13.90 -0.20
C SER A 84 8.07 -12.44 0.23
N GLU A 85 7.16 -11.88 1.03
CA GLU A 85 7.27 -10.51 1.53
C GLU A 85 8.51 -10.37 2.40
N THR A 86 9.38 -9.42 2.04
CA THR A 86 10.57 -9.08 2.82
C THR A 86 10.17 -8.23 4.02
N ARG A 87 10.92 -8.41 5.11
CA ARG A 87 10.70 -7.72 6.39
C ARG A 87 11.97 -6.96 6.75
N ILE A 88 11.82 -5.80 7.39
CA ILE A 88 12.91 -4.84 7.61
C ILE A 88 14.19 -5.48 8.15
N CYS A 89 14.09 -6.27 9.22
CA CYS A 89 15.26 -6.88 9.89
C CYS A 89 14.93 -8.27 10.44
N CYS A 90 14.11 -9.04 9.73
CA CYS A 90 13.53 -10.28 10.23
C CYS A 90 13.66 -11.43 9.21
N SER A 91 14.42 -12.46 9.58
CA SER A 91 14.48 -13.70 8.78
C SER A 91 13.26 -14.58 9.02
N SER A 92 12.89 -15.42 8.05
CA SER A 92 11.73 -16.31 8.17
C SER A 92 11.82 -17.26 9.38
N LYS A 93 13.03 -17.74 9.70
CA LYS A 93 13.26 -18.59 10.89
C LYS A 93 13.06 -17.81 12.19
N TRP A 94 13.66 -16.62 12.27
CA TRP A 94 13.52 -15.78 13.45
C TRP A 94 12.06 -15.34 13.65
N PHE A 95 11.32 -15.10 12.57
CA PHE A 95 9.88 -14.84 12.60
C PHE A 95 9.11 -15.99 13.25
N THR A 96 9.29 -17.23 12.78
CA THR A 96 8.57 -18.39 13.30
C THR A 96 8.92 -18.66 14.77
N ASP A 97 10.21 -18.56 15.13
CA ASP A 97 10.66 -18.77 16.51
C ASP A 97 10.02 -17.73 17.45
N THR A 98 9.99 -16.47 17.03
CA THR A 98 9.38 -15.38 17.81
C THR A 98 7.87 -15.54 17.90
N GLN A 99 7.20 -15.91 16.81
CA GLN A 99 5.77 -16.18 16.78
C GLN A 99 5.40 -17.25 17.81
N SER A 100 6.06 -18.40 17.81
CA SER A 100 5.80 -19.48 18.77
C SER A 100 6.04 -19.05 20.23
N GLN A 101 7.04 -18.21 20.49
CA GLN A 101 7.28 -17.65 21.83
C GLN A 101 6.13 -16.75 22.28
N LEU A 102 5.63 -15.87 21.39
CA LEU A 102 4.51 -14.98 21.68
C LEU A 102 3.19 -15.73 21.85
N GLU A 103 2.97 -16.81 21.10
CA GLU A 103 1.83 -17.73 21.27
C GLU A 103 1.90 -18.42 22.63
N THR A 104 3.05 -18.97 23.01
CA THR A 104 3.26 -19.66 24.30
C THR A 104 3.03 -18.72 25.49
N ARG A 105 3.41 -17.44 25.34
CA ARG A 105 3.18 -16.40 26.35
C ARG A 105 1.74 -15.89 26.39
N GLY A 106 0.88 -16.32 25.48
CA GLY A 106 -0.51 -15.86 25.39
C GLY A 106 -0.67 -14.43 24.88
N VAL A 107 0.40 -13.78 24.38
CA VAL A 107 0.36 -12.38 23.89
C VAL A 107 -0.52 -12.28 22.63
N LEU A 108 -0.50 -13.33 21.81
CA LEU A 108 -1.30 -13.43 20.59
C LEU A 108 -2.72 -13.95 20.83
N SER A 109 -3.11 -14.14 22.10
CA SER A 109 -4.49 -14.50 22.45
C SER A 109 -5.40 -13.25 22.41
N GLY A 110 -6.71 -13.48 22.35
CA GLY A 110 -7.71 -12.40 22.37
C GLY A 110 -8.19 -11.92 21.00
N GLN A 111 -9.28 -11.14 21.04
CA GLN A 111 -9.92 -10.61 19.84
C GLN A 111 -9.16 -9.40 19.29
N VAL A 112 -8.96 -9.39 17.98
CA VAL A 112 -8.36 -8.27 17.27
C VAL A 112 -9.35 -7.11 17.22
N LYS A 113 -8.87 -5.90 17.50
CA LYS A 113 -9.68 -4.68 17.45
C LYS A 113 -9.75 -4.14 16.01
N PHE A 114 -10.92 -3.60 15.65
CA PHE A 114 -11.14 -2.96 14.35
C PHE A 114 -10.06 -1.93 13.95
N PRO A 115 -9.60 -1.02 14.83
CA PRO A 115 -8.60 -0.03 14.45
C PRO A 115 -7.30 -0.65 13.92
N THR A 116 -6.84 -1.74 14.53
CA THR A 116 -5.65 -2.48 14.08
C THR A 116 -5.84 -3.01 12.66
N GLU A 117 -6.92 -3.75 12.42
CA GLU A 117 -7.17 -4.38 11.11
C GLU A 117 -7.40 -3.33 10.03
N CYS A 118 -8.22 -2.32 10.32
CA CYS A 118 -8.51 -1.25 9.36
C CYS A 118 -7.23 -0.51 8.98
N PHE A 119 -6.39 -0.14 9.96
CA PHE A 119 -5.16 0.59 9.70
C PHE A 119 -4.19 -0.22 8.83
N LEU A 120 -3.87 -1.45 9.22
CA LEU A 120 -2.89 -2.28 8.51
C LEU A 120 -3.39 -2.75 7.13
N MET A 121 -4.68 -3.06 6.98
CA MET A 121 -5.25 -3.30 5.65
C MET A 121 -5.24 -2.04 4.78
N THR A 122 -5.39 -0.84 5.38
CA THR A 122 -5.26 0.42 4.64
C THR A 122 -3.84 0.64 4.15
N VAL A 123 -2.81 0.30 4.93
CA VAL A 123 -1.41 0.33 4.48
C VAL A 123 -1.22 -0.54 3.24
N HIS A 124 -1.70 -1.78 3.29
CA HIS A 124 -1.62 -2.71 2.15
C HIS A 124 -2.40 -2.19 0.93
N CYS A 125 -3.60 -1.63 1.15
CA CYS A 125 -4.38 -1.01 0.08
C CYS A 125 -3.63 0.16 -0.58
N VAL A 126 -3.02 1.02 0.24
CA VAL A 126 -2.23 2.18 -0.20
C VAL A 126 -1.01 1.73 -1.00
N HIS A 127 -0.30 0.67 -0.59
CA HIS A 127 0.78 0.06 -1.36
C HIS A 127 0.29 -0.47 -2.72
N LEU A 128 -0.75 -1.30 -2.73
CA LEU A 128 -1.32 -1.87 -3.97
C LEU A 128 -1.93 -0.82 -4.90
N THR A 129 -2.15 0.40 -4.40
CA THR A 129 -2.69 1.53 -5.15
C THR A 129 -1.58 2.44 -5.64
N TRP A 130 -0.88 3.12 -4.73
CA TRP A 130 0.04 4.20 -5.07
C TRP A 130 1.35 3.71 -5.67
N THR A 131 2.00 2.72 -5.05
CA THR A 131 3.24 2.14 -5.60
C THR A 131 3.02 1.63 -7.02
N THR A 132 1.89 0.98 -7.26
CA THR A 132 1.56 0.39 -8.57
C THR A 132 1.09 1.43 -9.59
N ALA A 133 0.32 2.44 -9.19
CA ALA A 133 -0.12 3.53 -10.06
C ALA A 133 1.04 4.45 -10.49
N ILE A 134 1.93 4.79 -9.56
CA ILE A 134 3.15 5.58 -9.84
C ILE A 134 4.04 4.82 -10.82
N ARG A 135 4.27 3.52 -10.57
CA ARG A 135 5.03 2.65 -11.48
C ARG A 135 4.40 2.60 -12.87
N HIS A 136 3.09 2.40 -12.95
CA HIS A 136 2.35 2.38 -14.21
C HIS A 136 2.52 3.69 -14.99
N LEU A 137 2.36 4.84 -14.34
CA LEU A 137 2.54 6.14 -15.00
C LEU A 137 3.97 6.30 -15.53
N ARG A 138 4.98 5.90 -14.74
CA ARG A 138 6.40 5.93 -15.17
C ARG A 138 6.65 5.04 -16.38
N GLU A 139 6.07 3.85 -16.43
CA GLU A 139 6.16 2.92 -17.56
C GLU A 139 5.53 3.52 -18.82
N LEU A 140 4.29 4.03 -18.73
CA LEU A 140 3.60 4.68 -19.84
C LEU A 140 4.37 5.89 -20.39
N ARG A 141 4.92 6.74 -19.50
CA ARG A 141 5.74 7.89 -19.89
C ARG A 141 7.02 7.45 -20.62
N ARG A 142 7.70 6.39 -20.14
CA ARG A 142 8.91 5.84 -20.78
C ARG A 142 8.60 5.28 -22.16
N GLU A 143 7.53 4.50 -22.29
CA GLU A 143 7.10 3.90 -23.56
C GLU A 143 6.72 4.99 -24.57
N LEU A 144 5.95 5.99 -24.14
CA LEU A 144 5.57 7.14 -24.97
C LEU A 144 6.80 7.92 -25.45
N TYR A 145 7.78 8.15 -24.56
CA TYR A 145 9.04 8.79 -24.92
C TYR A 145 9.81 7.98 -25.99
N GLN A 146 9.91 6.66 -25.84
CA GLN A 146 10.59 5.79 -26.80
C GLN A 146 9.91 5.81 -28.18
N ILE A 147 8.57 5.75 -28.24
CA ILE A 147 7.83 5.83 -29.51
C ILE A 147 8.06 7.17 -30.19
N ARG A 148 7.96 8.28 -29.43
CA ARG A 148 8.23 9.64 -29.95
C ARG A 148 9.64 9.76 -30.49
N ARG A 149 10.63 9.21 -29.80
CA ARG A 149 12.02 9.19 -30.25
C ARG A 149 12.17 8.43 -31.56
N ASN A 150 11.58 7.24 -31.69
CA ASN A 150 11.66 6.44 -32.91
C ASN A 150 11.00 7.12 -34.11
N LEU A 151 9.83 7.75 -33.90
CA LEU A 151 9.15 8.52 -34.93
C LEU A 151 9.96 9.74 -35.38
N ARG A 152 10.63 10.44 -34.46
CA ARG A 152 11.48 11.60 -34.76
C ARG A 152 12.74 11.23 -35.54
N LEU A 153 13.38 10.10 -35.21
CA LEU A 153 14.60 9.65 -35.89
C LEU A 153 14.32 9.12 -37.30
N GLY A 154 13.06 8.79 -37.63
CA GLY A 154 12.70 8.32 -38.97
C GLY A 154 13.26 6.94 -39.34
N ASN A 155 13.81 6.21 -38.36
CA ASN A 155 14.48 4.91 -38.56
C ASN A 155 13.51 3.73 -38.78
N VAL A 156 12.25 3.99 -39.13
CA VAL A 156 11.19 2.98 -39.25
C VAL A 156 10.46 3.09 -40.59
N PRO A 157 10.13 1.96 -41.24
CA PRO A 157 9.33 1.95 -42.47
C PRO A 157 8.00 2.72 -42.32
N SER A 158 7.47 3.25 -43.43
CA SER A 158 6.26 4.09 -43.44
C SER A 158 5.03 3.42 -42.80
N GLN A 159 4.81 2.13 -43.07
CA GLN A 159 3.71 1.34 -42.49
C GLN A 159 3.84 1.23 -40.96
N VAL A 160 5.07 0.97 -40.47
CA VAL A 160 5.37 0.90 -39.04
C VAL A 160 5.21 2.27 -38.39
N SER A 161 5.63 3.34 -39.07
CA SER A 161 5.45 4.72 -38.60
C SER A 161 3.97 5.08 -38.39
N GLN A 162 3.08 4.65 -39.29
CA GLN A 162 1.64 4.89 -39.12
C GLN A 162 1.06 4.15 -37.92
N GLN A 163 1.45 2.88 -37.70
CA GLN A 163 1.05 2.11 -36.52
C GLN A 163 1.55 2.75 -35.23
N LEU A 164 2.82 3.19 -35.21
CA LEU A 164 3.43 3.86 -34.07
C LEU A 164 2.73 5.18 -33.72
N LYS A 165 2.30 5.98 -34.71
CA LYS A 165 1.49 7.19 -34.47
C LYS A 165 0.14 6.88 -33.82
N GLY A 166 -0.52 5.80 -34.25
CA GLY A 166 -1.75 5.33 -33.62
C GLY A 166 -1.52 4.95 -32.15
N ARG A 167 -0.45 4.20 -31.88
CA ARG A 167 -0.07 3.77 -30.53
C ARG A 167 0.37 4.94 -29.64
N GLU A 168 1.07 5.92 -30.21
CA GLU A 168 1.43 7.17 -29.53
C GLU A 168 0.18 7.91 -29.04
N SER A 169 -0.84 8.06 -29.89
CA SER A 169 -2.10 8.74 -29.53
C SER A 169 -2.82 8.04 -28.38
N VAL A 170 -2.87 6.70 -28.40
CA VAL A 170 -3.48 5.90 -27.33
C VAL A 170 -2.69 6.05 -26.02
N LEU A 171 -1.37 5.90 -26.07
CA LEU A 171 -0.51 6.03 -24.88
C LEU A 171 -0.56 7.44 -24.29
N GLN A 172 -0.57 8.48 -25.13
CA GLN A 172 -0.70 9.86 -24.65
C GLN A 172 -2.02 10.05 -23.89
N LYS A 173 -3.14 9.51 -24.40
CA LYS A 173 -4.42 9.55 -23.67
C LYS A 173 -4.35 8.80 -22.35
N MET A 174 -3.70 7.63 -22.31
CA MET A 174 -3.52 6.86 -21.08
C MET A 174 -2.68 7.62 -20.04
N VAL A 175 -1.58 8.24 -20.48
CA VAL A 175 -0.74 9.09 -19.62
C VAL A 175 -1.57 10.25 -19.05
N THR A 176 -2.26 11.01 -19.90
CA THR A 176 -3.07 12.15 -19.44
C THR A 176 -4.20 11.73 -18.49
N ASN A 177 -4.88 10.61 -18.76
CA ASN A 177 -5.92 10.10 -17.86
C ASN A 177 -5.35 9.66 -16.51
N MET A 178 -4.19 9.00 -16.50
CA MET A 178 -3.52 8.61 -15.27
C MET A 178 -3.05 9.84 -14.48
N GLU A 179 -2.44 10.81 -15.15
CA GLU A 179 -2.04 12.09 -14.53
C GLU A 179 -3.24 12.81 -13.91
N GLY A 180 -4.36 12.92 -14.62
CA GLY A 180 -5.59 13.49 -14.08
C GLY A 180 -6.11 12.72 -12.86
N LEU A 181 -5.96 11.39 -12.86
CA LEU A 181 -6.40 10.55 -11.74
C LEU A 181 -5.52 10.71 -10.49
N ILE A 182 -4.19 10.85 -10.63
CA ILE A 182 -3.26 10.77 -9.49
C ILE A 182 -2.52 12.07 -9.15
N LEU A 183 -2.47 13.07 -10.04
CA LEU A 183 -1.78 14.34 -9.82
C LEU A 183 -2.74 15.51 -9.62
N GLU A 184 -3.90 15.51 -10.29
CA GLU A 184 -4.81 16.67 -10.26
C GLU A 184 -5.73 16.69 -9.03
N ASP A 185 -6.01 15.53 -8.42
CA ASP A 185 -6.82 15.44 -7.21
C ASP A 185 -5.99 15.73 -5.94
N THR A 186 -5.89 17.02 -5.61
CA THR A 186 -5.20 17.49 -4.42
C THR A 186 -5.82 17.00 -3.11
N GLU A 187 -7.13 16.70 -3.08
CA GLU A 187 -7.79 16.16 -1.87
C GLU A 187 -7.27 14.75 -1.61
N THR A 188 -7.23 13.91 -2.64
CA THR A 188 -6.73 12.54 -2.55
C THR A 188 -5.23 12.50 -2.21
N LEU A 189 -4.42 13.38 -2.81
CA LEU A 189 -3.00 13.53 -2.45
C LEU A 189 -2.82 13.96 -0.99
N GLY A 190 -3.56 14.96 -0.52
CA GLY A 190 -3.49 15.44 0.86
C GLY A 190 -3.94 14.39 1.88
N LEU A 191 -4.98 13.62 1.55
CA LEU A 191 -5.44 12.49 2.37
C LEU A 191 -4.37 11.40 2.46
N THR A 192 -3.75 11.04 1.33
CA THR A 192 -2.67 10.04 1.30
C THR A 192 -1.44 10.51 2.06
N MET A 193 -1.04 11.78 1.89
CA MET A 193 0.05 12.35 2.69
C MET A 193 -0.23 12.26 4.19
N THR A 194 -1.46 12.60 4.60
CA THR A 194 -1.89 12.55 6.00
C THR A 194 -1.83 11.13 6.54
N PHE A 195 -2.33 10.15 5.79
CA PHE A 195 -2.28 8.74 6.18
C PHE A 195 -0.84 8.21 6.26
N LEU A 196 0.02 8.53 5.28
CA LEU A 196 1.43 8.12 5.30
C LEU A 196 2.20 8.76 6.45
N CYS A 197 1.86 9.99 6.87
CA CYS A 197 2.40 10.57 8.10
C CYS A 197 1.96 9.79 9.35
N GLN A 198 0.72 9.26 9.39
CA GLN A 198 0.28 8.38 10.48
C GLN A 198 1.02 7.04 10.46
N LEU A 199 1.28 6.47 9.27
CA LEU A 199 2.10 5.28 9.10
C LEU A 199 3.54 5.51 9.60
N ALA A 200 4.17 6.61 9.23
CA ALA A 200 5.49 6.98 9.71
C ALA A 200 5.53 7.10 11.24
N ARG A 201 4.52 7.72 11.85
CA ARG A 201 4.39 7.79 13.32
C ARG A 201 4.20 6.40 13.94
N TRP A 202 3.37 5.54 13.34
CA TRP A 202 3.20 4.17 13.82
C TRP A 202 4.52 3.37 13.78
N LEU A 203 5.30 3.52 12.71
CA LEU A 203 6.65 2.92 12.60
C LEU A 203 7.61 3.45 13.66
N CYS A 204 7.57 4.75 13.96
CA CYS A 204 8.35 5.35 15.05
C CYS A 204 7.98 4.74 16.41
N LEU A 205 6.68 4.48 16.67
CA LEU A 205 6.25 3.79 17.89
C LEU A 205 6.77 2.36 17.97
N GLN A 206 6.86 1.65 16.84
CA GLN A 206 7.45 0.30 16.83
C GLN A 206 8.95 0.32 17.16
N LEU A 207 9.65 1.41 16.82
CA LEU A 207 11.06 1.61 17.17
C LEU A 207 11.29 2.08 18.61
N ALA A 208 10.40 2.93 19.12
CA ALA A 208 10.57 3.56 20.44
C ALA A 208 10.02 2.71 21.58
N GLY A 209 8.94 1.96 21.33
CA GLY A 209 8.16 1.27 22.35
C GLY A 209 6.80 1.94 22.59
N PRO A 210 5.88 1.26 23.28
CA PRO A 210 4.47 1.68 23.40
C PRO A 210 4.24 2.95 24.23
N ASP A 211 5.17 3.30 25.13
CA ASP A 211 5.05 4.43 26.06
C ASP A 211 5.81 5.69 25.57
N GLU A 212 6.53 5.60 24.45
CA GLU A 212 7.37 6.67 23.92
C GLU A 212 6.68 7.31 22.70
N GLU A 213 6.63 8.65 22.61
CA GLU A 213 6.05 9.33 21.44
C GLU A 213 6.96 9.32 20.21
N SER A 214 8.27 9.13 20.41
CA SER A 214 9.29 9.12 19.37
C SER A 214 10.55 8.38 19.84
N PRO A 215 11.31 7.74 18.94
CA PRO A 215 12.54 7.06 19.32
C PRO A 215 13.58 8.08 19.81
N SER A 216 14.28 7.75 20.91
CA SER A 216 15.42 8.53 21.38
C SER A 216 16.66 8.24 20.50
N LEU A 217 17.50 9.26 20.33
CA LEU A 217 18.74 9.16 19.56
C LEU A 217 19.96 9.22 20.51
N PRO A 218 21.00 8.40 20.30
CA PRO A 218 21.14 7.38 19.25
C PRO A 218 20.20 6.19 19.43
N LEU A 219 19.82 5.55 18.33
CA LEU A 219 18.98 4.34 18.36
C LEU A 219 19.70 3.19 19.08
N PRO A 220 18.96 2.29 19.75
CA PRO A 220 19.53 1.11 20.38
C PRO A 220 20.21 0.20 19.34
N GLU A 221 21.31 -0.47 19.74
CA GLU A 221 22.02 -1.42 18.87
C GLU A 221 21.15 -2.62 18.47
N SER A 222 20.25 -3.06 19.34
CA SER A 222 19.29 -4.12 19.07
C SER A 222 17.99 -3.55 18.51
N VAL A 223 17.58 -4.00 17.31
CA VAL A 223 16.31 -3.61 16.70
C VAL A 223 15.13 -4.23 17.47
N PRO A 224 14.12 -3.44 17.86
CA PRO A 224 12.91 -3.97 18.50
C PRO A 224 12.21 -5.01 17.64
N VAL A 225 11.63 -6.01 18.31
CA VAL A 225 11.01 -7.17 17.67
C VAL A 225 9.83 -6.76 16.80
N GLU A 226 9.03 -5.84 17.32
CA GLU A 226 7.84 -5.25 16.71
C GLU A 226 8.17 -4.44 15.45
N PHE A 227 9.34 -3.80 15.39
CA PHE A 227 9.79 -3.09 14.19
C PHE A 227 10.44 -4.03 13.16
N ALA A 228 11.25 -4.98 13.61
CA ALA A 228 11.99 -5.88 12.72
C ALA A 228 11.09 -6.70 11.79
N VAL A 229 9.89 -7.06 12.27
CA VAL A 229 8.90 -7.87 11.54
C VAL A 229 8.10 -7.12 10.49
N VAL A 230 8.11 -5.78 10.55
CA VAL A 230 7.30 -4.96 9.64
C VAL A 230 7.71 -5.25 8.19
N PRO A 231 6.75 -5.46 7.27
CA PRO A 231 7.05 -5.62 5.85
C PRO A 231 7.77 -4.39 5.29
N GLU A 232 8.80 -4.59 4.47
CA GLU A 232 9.60 -3.48 3.92
C GLU A 232 8.75 -2.48 3.14
N PHE A 233 7.71 -2.96 2.45
CA PHE A 233 6.84 -2.11 1.64
C PHE A 233 6.11 -1.02 2.44
N PHE A 234 6.00 -1.15 3.77
CA PHE A 234 5.44 -0.11 4.65
C PHE A 234 6.31 1.15 4.63
N LEU A 235 7.63 1.00 4.52
CA LEU A 235 8.57 2.11 4.36
C LEU A 235 8.64 2.55 2.89
N GLU A 236 8.69 1.59 1.97
CA GLU A 236 8.80 1.91 0.54
C GLU A 236 7.64 2.77 0.05
N VAL A 237 6.40 2.48 0.49
CA VAL A 237 5.23 3.26 0.06
C VAL A 237 5.28 4.72 0.51
N ILE A 238 5.89 5.01 1.67
CA ILE A 238 6.11 6.37 2.14
C ILE A 238 7.13 7.05 1.22
N ALA A 239 8.28 6.41 0.97
CA ALA A 239 9.35 6.96 0.15
C ALA A 239 8.89 7.19 -1.30
N ASP A 240 8.27 6.19 -1.92
CA ASP A 240 7.78 6.26 -3.29
C ASP A 240 6.78 7.40 -3.48
N PHE A 241 5.83 7.54 -2.54
CA PHE A 241 4.84 8.60 -2.60
C PHE A 241 5.48 9.99 -2.42
N LEU A 242 6.40 10.16 -1.46
CA LEU A 242 7.09 11.44 -1.25
C LEU A 242 7.93 11.84 -2.47
N ILE A 243 8.68 10.89 -3.05
CA ILE A 243 9.46 11.13 -4.27
C ILE A 243 8.54 11.52 -5.43
N PHE A 244 7.38 10.87 -5.55
CA PHE A 244 6.40 11.19 -6.56
C PHE A 244 5.76 12.58 -6.35
N ALA A 245 5.37 12.91 -5.12
CA ALA A 245 4.72 14.18 -4.79
C ALA A 245 5.66 15.39 -4.89
N ALA A 246 6.98 15.17 -4.85
CA ALA A 246 7.99 16.23 -4.99
C ALA A 246 8.36 16.56 -6.45
N GLN A 247 7.92 15.75 -7.42
CA GLN A 247 8.21 15.92 -8.86
C GLN A 247 7.17 16.80 -9.56
#